data_AF-A0A2N1UGJ8-F1
#
_entry.id   AF-A0A2N1UGJ8-F1
#
_cell.length_a   1.000
_cell.length_b   1.000
_cell.length_c   1.000
_cell.angle_alpha   90.00
_cell.angle_beta   90.00
_cell.angle_gamma   90.00
#
_symmetry.space_group_name_H-M   'P 1'
#
loop_
_entity.id
_entity.type
_entity.pdbx_description
1 polymer ?
#
loop_
_entity_poly.entity_id
_entity_poly.type
_entity_poly.pdbx_seq_one_letter_code
_entity_poly.pdbx_strand_id
1 'polypeptide(L)'
;MSDVQQSEVIKILTDILDELKIEYAIGGSIASSIYGTPRFTQDADITVQPFLQVAEQLYERLKDNFYISKDAMYQAINPHSSFNVIHLETAFKIDIFTASNDFEKLLLARS
;
A
#
# COMPACT_ATOMS: atom_id res chain seq x y z
N MET A 1 -6.11 -19.56 0.67
CA MET A 1 -5.80 -18.50 1.64
C MET A 1 -7.04 -17.64 1.75
N SER A 2 -7.55 -17.41 2.96
CA SER A 2 -8.88 -16.81 3.15
C SER A 2 -8.83 -15.28 3.05
N ASP A 3 -9.94 -14.68 2.59
CA ASP A 3 -10.12 -13.22 2.52
C ASP A 3 -9.87 -12.52 3.87
N VAL A 4 -10.14 -13.23 4.98
CA VAL A 4 -9.89 -12.75 6.36
C VAL A 4 -8.39 -12.45 6.58
N GLN A 5 -7.50 -13.34 6.14
CA GLN A 5 -6.04 -13.14 6.31
C GLN A 5 -5.53 -11.97 5.47
N GLN A 6 -6.11 -11.73 4.30
CA GLN A 6 -5.74 -10.58 3.45
C GLN A 6 -6.14 -9.26 4.12
N SER A 7 -7.35 -9.20 4.68
CA SER A 7 -7.86 -8.01 5.36
C SER A 7 -7.01 -7.62 6.58
N GLU A 8 -6.51 -8.61 7.33
CA GLU A 8 -5.62 -8.37 8.47
C GLU A 8 -4.27 -7.79 8.04
N VAL A 9 -3.67 -8.32 6.98
CA VAL A 9 -2.39 -7.82 6.46
C VAL A 9 -2.52 -6.39 5.92
N ILE A 10 -3.60 -6.09 5.21
CA ILE A 10 -3.90 -4.73 4.74
C ILE A 10 -4.05 -3.80 5.95
N LYS A 11 -4.78 -4.23 6.99
CA LYS A 11 -4.96 -3.44 8.21
C LYS A 11 -3.62 -3.11 8.88
N ILE A 12 -2.72 -4.08 9.00
CA ILE A 12 -1.38 -3.84 9.57
C ILE A 12 -0.64 -2.75 8.77
N LEU A 13 -0.67 -2.83 7.45
CA LEU A 13 -0.03 -1.84 6.59
C LEU A 13 -0.68 -0.46 6.75
N THR A 14 -2.01 -0.38 6.74
CA THR A 14 -2.73 0.90 6.86
C THR A 14 -2.55 1.55 8.23
N ASP A 15 -2.53 0.76 9.32
CA ASP A 15 -2.26 1.27 10.67
C ASP A 15 -0.88 1.95 10.72
N ILE A 16 0.14 1.40 10.05
CA ILE A 16 1.48 2.02 9.94
C ILE A 16 1.43 3.31 9.11
N LEU A 17 0.67 3.34 8.02
CA LEU A 17 0.51 4.55 7.19
C LEU A 17 -0.19 5.67 7.97
N ASP A 18 -1.23 5.34 8.73
CA ASP A 18 -1.96 6.27 9.61
C ASP A 18 -1.05 6.85 10.70
N GLU A 19 -0.27 6.01 11.37
CA GLU A 19 0.70 6.45 12.39
C GLU A 19 1.74 7.42 11.83
N LEU A 20 2.15 7.23 10.58
CA LEU A 20 3.11 8.08 9.87
C LEU A 20 2.44 9.27 9.15
N LYS A 21 1.11 9.40 9.23
CA LYS A 21 0.31 10.44 8.57
C LYS A 21 0.50 10.46 7.05
N ILE A 22 0.65 9.28 6.46
CA ILE A 22 0.72 9.10 5.01
C ILE A 22 -0.70 8.86 4.52
N GLU A 23 -1.31 9.83 3.84
CA GLU A 23 -2.62 9.63 3.23
C GLU A 23 -2.54 8.53 2.16
N TYR A 24 -3.52 7.64 2.16
CA TYR A 24 -3.59 6.52 1.24
C TYR A 24 -5.02 6.24 0.76
N ALA A 25 -5.14 5.55 -0.36
CA ALA A 25 -6.38 4.97 -0.84
C ALA A 25 -6.13 3.53 -1.23
N ILE A 26 -7.05 2.65 -0.83
CA ILE A 26 -7.03 1.24 -1.20
C ILE A 26 -7.70 1.12 -2.57
N GLY A 27 -6.94 0.65 -3.56
CA GLY A 27 -7.37 0.37 -4.92
C GLY A 27 -7.47 -1.14 -5.20
N GLY A 28 -7.66 -1.48 -6.49
CA GLY A 28 -7.62 -2.86 -6.96
C GLY A 28 -8.93 -3.64 -6.78
N SER A 29 -8.83 -4.97 -6.95
CA SER A 29 -9.98 -5.87 -6.88
C SER A 29 -10.67 -5.86 -5.52
N ILE A 30 -10.04 -5.37 -4.45
CA ILE A 30 -10.64 -5.25 -3.10
C ILE A 30 -11.63 -4.08 -3.04
N ALA A 31 -11.33 -2.93 -3.63
CA ALA A 31 -12.29 -1.82 -3.78
C ALA A 31 -13.49 -2.25 -4.65
N SER A 32 -13.23 -3.03 -5.70
CA SER A 32 -14.27 -3.66 -6.52
C SER A 32 -15.02 -4.77 -5.79
N SER A 33 -14.40 -5.53 -4.89
CA SER A 33 -15.06 -6.64 -4.17
C SER A 33 -16.05 -6.14 -3.12
N ILE A 34 -15.86 -4.91 -2.63
CA ILE A 34 -16.85 -4.21 -1.79
C ILE A 34 -18.11 -3.82 -2.60
N TYR A 35 -18.02 -3.66 -3.94
CA TYR A 35 -19.14 -3.17 -4.78
C TYR A 35 -19.53 -4.03 -6.02
N GLY A 36 -18.85 -5.15 -6.32
CA GLY A 36 -19.22 -6.01 -7.46
C GLY A 36 -18.15 -7.03 -7.91
N THR A 37 -18.58 -8.29 -7.98
CA THR A 37 -17.92 -9.51 -8.51
C THR A 37 -16.48 -9.79 -8.06
N PRO A 38 -16.24 -10.89 -7.31
CA PRO A 38 -14.89 -11.25 -6.87
C PRO A 38 -14.00 -11.55 -8.08
N ARG A 39 -12.92 -10.77 -8.23
CA ARG A 39 -11.75 -11.24 -8.97
C ARG A 39 -10.74 -11.74 -7.96
N PHE A 40 -10.41 -13.02 -8.06
CA PHE A 40 -9.22 -13.59 -7.44
C PHE A 40 -7.98 -12.98 -8.11
N THR A 41 -7.54 -11.83 -7.62
CA THR A 41 -6.12 -11.44 -7.69
C THR A 41 -5.63 -11.42 -6.25
N GLN A 42 -4.55 -12.13 -5.96
CA GLN A 42 -3.96 -12.29 -4.63
C GLN A 42 -3.13 -11.05 -4.22
N ASP A 43 -3.58 -9.88 -4.67
CA ASP A 43 -2.80 -8.66 -4.80
C ASP A 43 -3.71 -7.52 -4.35
N ALA A 44 -3.26 -6.71 -3.38
CA ALA A 44 -3.92 -5.45 -3.03
C ALA A 44 -3.14 -4.28 -3.64
N ASP A 45 -3.85 -3.30 -4.18
CA ASP A 45 -3.23 -2.07 -4.66
C ASP A 45 -3.48 -0.96 -3.64
N ILE A 46 -2.45 -0.21 -3.25
CA ILE A 46 -2.58 0.95 -2.38
C ILE A 46 -1.88 2.13 -3.04
N THR A 47 -2.59 3.25 -3.16
CA THR A 47 -1.99 4.52 -3.58
C THR A 47 -1.69 5.36 -2.36
N VAL A 48 -0.51 5.97 -2.27
CA VAL A 48 -0.06 6.81 -1.15
C VAL A 48 0.35 8.20 -1.64
N GLN A 49 0.23 9.21 -0.78
CA GLN A 49 0.90 10.50 -1.01
C GLN A 49 2.43 10.34 -0.99
N PRO A 50 3.18 11.23 -1.65
CA PRO A 50 4.63 11.28 -1.52
C PRO A 50 5.09 11.36 -0.06
N PHE A 51 5.94 10.42 0.36
CA PHE A 51 6.29 10.19 1.76
C PHE A 51 7.78 10.43 2.06
N LEU A 52 8.48 11.25 1.27
CA LEU A 52 9.94 11.46 1.37
C LEU A 52 10.42 11.76 2.79
N GLN A 53 9.67 12.57 3.55
CA GLN A 53 10.05 12.99 4.91
C GLN A 53 10.01 11.84 5.93
N VAL A 54 9.19 10.82 5.67
CA VAL A 54 8.96 9.68 6.57
C VAL A 54 9.39 8.35 5.94
N ALA A 55 10.05 8.36 4.78
CA ALA A 55 10.42 7.14 4.04
C ALA A 55 11.29 6.17 4.86
N GLU A 56 12.28 6.68 5.59
CA GLU A 56 13.11 5.85 6.47
C GLU A 56 12.27 5.26 7.61
N GLN A 57 11.36 6.04 8.20
CA GLN A 57 10.49 5.57 9.28
C GLN A 57 9.52 4.50 8.77
N LEU A 58 8.98 4.65 7.57
CA LEU A 58 8.14 3.67 6.91
C LEU A 58 8.87 2.34 6.70
N TYR A 59 10.10 2.39 6.18
CA TYR A 59 10.94 1.19 6.02
C TYR A 59 11.20 0.49 7.35
N GLU A 60 11.61 1.26 8.37
CA GLU A 60 11.93 0.71 9.69
C GLU A 60 10.72 0.06 10.38
N ARG A 61 9.50 0.58 10.15
CA ARG A 61 8.26 -0.02 10.67
C ARG A 61 7.82 -1.27 9.90
N LEU A 62 8.14 -1.37 8.62
CA LEU A 62 7.68 -2.48 7.77
C LEU A 62 8.63 -3.67 7.74
N LYS A 63 9.94 -3.45 7.83
CA LYS A 63 10.98 -4.46 7.54
C LYS A 63 10.90 -5.76 8.36
N ASP A 64 10.30 -5.74 9.55
CA ASP A 64 10.21 -6.90 10.43
C ASP A 64 9.05 -7.84 10.04
N ASN A 65 7.98 -7.29 9.46
CA ASN A 65 6.78 -8.03 9.07
C ASN A 65 6.65 -8.20 7.55
N PHE A 66 7.31 -7.33 6.78
CA PHE A 66 7.24 -7.28 5.33
C PHE A 66 8.63 -7.32 4.71
N TYR A 67 8.76 -8.09 3.65
CA TYR A 67 9.81 -7.86 2.67
C TYR A 67 9.51 -6.58 1.91
N ILE A 68 10.51 -5.70 1.85
CA ILE A 68 10.47 -4.44 1.10
C ILE A 68 11.87 -4.15 0.52
N SER A 69 11.92 -3.85 -0.78
CA SER A 69 13.14 -3.35 -1.39
C SER A 69 13.30 -1.87 -1.06
N LYS A 70 14.31 -1.53 -0.26
CA LYS A 70 14.60 -0.14 0.12
C LYS A 70 14.83 0.71 -1.13
N ASP A 71 15.65 0.24 -2.07
CA ASP A 71 15.92 0.98 -3.31
C ASP A 71 14.65 1.22 -4.13
N ALA A 72 13.77 0.22 -4.26
CA ALA A 72 12.51 0.38 -4.99
C ALA A 72 11.56 1.37 -4.29
N MET A 73 11.47 1.32 -2.96
CA MET A 73 10.68 2.26 -2.17
C MET A 73 11.19 3.69 -2.34
N TYR A 74 12.51 3.91 -2.30
CA TYR A 74 13.08 5.24 -2.52
C TYR A 74 12.91 5.73 -3.96
N GLN A 75 13.00 4.84 -4.95
CA GLN A 75 12.68 5.18 -6.33
C GLN A 75 11.21 5.61 -6.46
N ALA A 76 10.29 4.90 -5.80
CA ALA A 76 8.85 5.15 -5.76
C ALA A 76 8.46 6.54 -5.22
N ILE A 77 9.35 7.24 -4.52
CA ILE A 77 9.13 8.64 -4.12
C ILE A 77 9.01 9.55 -5.35
N ASN A 78 9.68 9.20 -6.45
CA ASN A 78 9.56 9.94 -7.69
C ASN A 78 8.24 9.59 -8.41
N PRO A 79 7.59 10.56 -9.06
CA PRO A 79 6.35 10.32 -9.79
C PRO A 79 6.49 9.17 -10.81
N HIS A 80 5.39 8.43 -11.03
CA HIS A 80 5.28 7.33 -11.99
C HIS A 80 6.04 6.04 -11.64
N SER A 81 6.37 5.84 -10.37
CA SER A 81 6.97 4.58 -9.91
C SER A 81 6.21 3.98 -8.73
N SER A 82 6.43 2.67 -8.54
CA SER A 82 5.76 1.85 -7.53
C SER A 82 6.77 0.88 -6.92
N PHE A 83 6.40 0.34 -5.77
CA PHE A 83 7.13 -0.72 -5.11
C PHE A 83 6.13 -1.71 -4.53
N ASN A 84 6.57 -2.93 -4.25
CA ASN A 84 5.74 -3.90 -3.56
C ASN A 84 6.24 -4.10 -2.13
N VAL A 85 5.31 -4.49 -1.27
CA VAL A 85 5.58 -5.07 0.04
C VAL A 85 4.98 -6.46 0.08
N ILE A 86 5.71 -7.41 0.66
CA ILE A 86 5.27 -8.80 0.74
C ILE A 86 5.27 -9.21 2.20
N HIS A 87 4.11 -9.54 2.75
CA HIS A 87 4.00 -9.98 4.13
C HIS A 87 4.69 -11.34 4.31
N LEU A 88 5.65 -11.42 5.24
CA LEU A 88 6.56 -12.56 5.33
C LEU A 88 5.85 -13.86 5.74
N GLU A 89 4.86 -13.79 6.62
CA GLU A 89 4.16 -14.96 7.14
C GLU A 89 3.16 -15.55 6.13
N THR A 90 2.48 -14.69 5.37
CA THR A 90 1.38 -15.10 4.49
C THR A 90 1.76 -15.10 3.01
N ALA A 91 2.94 -14.59 2.66
CA ALA A 91 3.37 -14.30 1.29
C ALA A 91 2.39 -13.38 0.53
N PHE A 92 1.54 -12.63 1.24
CA PHE A 92 0.58 -11.73 0.62
C PHE A 92 1.29 -10.49 0.08
N LYS A 93 1.07 -10.21 -1.20
CA LYS A 93 1.70 -9.10 -1.91
C LYS A 93 0.76 -7.89 -1.97
N ILE A 94 1.32 -6.72 -1.69
CA ILE A 94 0.64 -5.44 -1.84
C ILE A 94 1.49 -4.55 -2.75
N ASP A 95 0.91 -4.04 -3.81
CA ASP A 95 1.54 -3.08 -4.71
C ASP A 95 1.22 -1.66 -4.24
N ILE A 96 2.27 -0.85 -4.02
CA ILE A 96 2.18 0.51 -3.52
C ILE A 96 2.56 1.49 -4.63
N PHE A 97 1.64 2.39 -4.94
CA PHE A 97 1.78 3.43 -5.96
C PHE A 97 1.87 4.80 -5.28
N THR A 98 2.76 5.67 -5.76
CA THR A 98 2.81 7.05 -5.29
C THR A 98 1.97 7.94 -6.19
N ALA A 99 1.05 8.71 -5.60
CA ALA A 99 0.18 9.62 -6.35
C ALA A 99 1.01 10.65 -7.13
N SER A 100 0.78 10.69 -8.44
CA SER A 100 1.61 11.41 -9.40
C SER A 100 0.99 12.72 -9.88
N ASN A 101 -0.34 12.82 -9.86
CA ASN A 101 -1.08 13.97 -10.34
C ASN A 101 -2.07 14.52 -9.30
N ASP A 102 -2.50 15.76 -9.48
CA ASP A 102 -3.39 16.42 -8.51
C ASP A 102 -4.77 15.74 -8.42
N PHE A 103 -5.20 15.04 -9.48
CA PHE A 103 -6.45 14.28 -9.47
C PHE A 103 -6.37 13.06 -8.53
N GLU A 104 -5.28 12.28 -8.60
CA GLU A 104 -5.00 11.16 -7.69
C GLU A 104 -4.87 11.64 -6.25
N LYS A 105 -4.18 12.77 -6.03
CA LYS A 105 -4.09 13.40 -4.69
C LYS A 105 -5.45 13.84 -4.16
N LEU A 106 -6.34 14.35 -5.02
CA LEU A 106 -7.70 14.72 -4.64
C LEU A 106 -8.59 13.51 -4.31
N LEU A 107 -8.32 12.35 -4.91
CA LEU A 107 -9.02 11.10 -4.56
C LEU A 107 -8.60 10.61 -3.16
N LEU A 108 -7.33 10.76 -2.78
CA LEU A 108 -6.82 10.44 -1.44
C LEU A 108 -7.45 11.31 -0.34
N ALA A 109 -7.67 12.61 -0.62
CA ALA A 109 -8.24 13.54 0.36
C ALA A 109 -9.73 13.29 0.68
N ARG A 110 -10.39 12.30 0.04
CA ARG A 110 -11.83 12.01 0.17
C ARG A 110 -12.12 10.62 0.74
N SER A 111 -11.09 9.82 1.02
CA SER A 111 -11.15 8.50 1.67
C SER A 111 -10.80 8.60 3.15
#